data_AF-A0A7V3VXB8-F1
#
_entry.id   AF-A0A7V3VXB8-F1
#
_cell.length_a   1.000
_cell.length_b   1.000
_cell.length_c   1.000
_cell.angle_alpha   90.00
_cell.angle_beta   90.00
_cell.angle_gamma   90.00
#
_symmetry.space_group_name_H-M   'P 1'
#
loop_
_entity.id
_entity.type
_entity.pdbx_description
1 polymer ?
#
loop_
_entity_poly.entity_id
_entity_poly.type
_entity_poly.pdbx_seq_one_letter_code
_entity_poly.pdbx_strand_id
1 'polypeptide(L)'
;MIRRLCVRPCHCFLRPLFAIFLLSFLALRSGNVSLSLLRAAEAGPSEWPFTALQRPALPEVHRRDWIRNPLDAFVLAALEKAGLQPNPPADKLTLLRRVTFDLTGLLPTPAERDAFLADRTADAYERLVDRLLCSPHFGERWAQHWLDVVRFAETDGFKLDRLRPEAWRYRDYVIRSFNNDLPYDRFLSQQIAGDELEPTNPDALIATGFYRLPPEETNGSNYRMIRQDILDDITDVFGTTFLGLTFSCARCHDHKFDPLTQKDYFRLQAFFTPLMQRDWPLAPAEEQAAYRQRLAQWEQTTKAWRAQCDAMLAEHRRAI
;
A
#
# COMPACT_ATOMS: atom_id res chain seq x y z
N MET A 1 16.23 44.82 40.06
CA MET A 1 14.99 44.27 40.67
C MET A 1 15.36 42.99 41.40
N ILE A 2 15.67 43.03 42.71
CA ILE A 2 14.75 42.78 43.84
C ILE A 2 13.99 41.45 43.62
N ARG A 3 14.08 40.35 44.40
CA ARG A 3 14.72 40.04 45.70
C ARG A 3 14.74 38.50 45.88
N ARG A 4 15.85 37.99 46.44
CA ARG A 4 15.98 37.00 47.54
C ARG A 4 15.20 35.67 47.47
N LEU A 5 15.93 34.60 47.14
CA LEU A 5 15.68 33.23 47.62
C LEU A 5 16.15 33.11 49.08
N CYS A 6 15.24 32.73 49.98
CA CYS A 6 15.55 32.36 51.36
C CYS A 6 15.51 30.83 51.46
N VAL A 7 16.62 30.24 51.88
CA VAL A 7 16.77 28.83 52.25
C VAL A 7 16.79 28.77 53.76
N ARG A 8 16.04 27.85 54.39
CA ARG A 8 16.53 26.86 55.38
C ARG A 8 15.39 26.01 56.00
N PRO A 9 15.72 24.86 56.63
CA PRO A 9 14.99 23.59 56.52
C PRO A 9 14.37 23.10 57.85
N CYS A 10 13.57 22.02 57.82
CA CYS A 10 13.81 20.76 58.56
C CYS A 10 12.58 19.85 58.68
N HIS A 11 12.83 18.57 58.39
CA HIS A 11 12.41 17.33 59.08
C HIS A 11 10.97 16.75 59.05
N CYS A 12 11.00 15.44 58.74
CA CYS A 12 10.17 14.33 59.23
C CYS A 12 8.76 14.17 58.65
N PHE A 13 8.53 13.16 57.77
CA PHE A 13 8.29 11.72 58.03
C PHE A 13 6.79 11.39 58.20
N LEU A 14 6.38 10.31 57.50
CA LEU A 14 5.21 9.44 57.73
C LEU A 14 3.84 9.76 57.07
N ARG A 15 3.61 9.11 55.91
CA ARG A 15 2.45 8.22 55.55
C ARG A 15 1.01 8.82 55.44
N PRO A 16 0.06 8.14 54.74
CA PRO A 16 0.10 7.71 53.33
C PRO A 16 -1.24 7.94 52.58
N LEU A 17 -1.17 7.95 51.25
CA LEU A 17 -2.12 7.34 50.29
C LEU A 17 -3.45 6.76 50.85
N PHE A 18 -4.49 7.58 51.07
CA PHE A 18 -5.85 7.08 51.34
C PHE A 18 -6.91 8.17 51.08
N ALA A 19 -6.99 8.73 49.87
CA ALA A 19 -8.07 9.69 49.56
C ALA A 19 -8.56 9.74 48.11
N ILE A 20 -7.94 9.02 47.16
CA ILE A 20 -8.33 9.09 45.74
C ILE A 20 -9.14 7.85 45.28
N PHE A 21 -9.30 6.85 46.13
CA PHE A 21 -10.03 5.62 45.77
C PHE A 21 -11.54 5.63 46.06
N LEU A 22 -12.09 6.69 46.67
CA LEU A 22 -13.50 6.71 47.12
C LEU A 22 -14.48 7.48 46.20
N LEU A 23 -14.01 8.17 45.16
CA LEU A 23 -14.89 8.90 44.23
C LEU A 23 -15.28 8.08 42.98
N SER A 24 -14.68 6.91 42.77
CA SER A 24 -14.99 6.03 41.64
C SER A 24 -16.14 5.03 41.91
N PHE A 25 -16.63 4.95 43.15
CA PHE A 25 -17.67 3.97 43.53
C PHE A 25 -19.09 4.51 43.66
N LEU A 26 -19.30 5.83 43.57
CA LEU A 26 -20.65 6.42 43.63
C LEU A 26 -21.28 6.74 42.27
N ALA A 27 -20.52 6.66 41.17
CA ALA A 27 -21.04 6.84 39.81
C ALA A 27 -21.44 5.51 39.13
N LEU A 28 -21.46 4.38 39.86
CA LEU A 28 -21.91 3.08 39.37
C LEU A 28 -23.38 2.73 39.74
N ARG A 29 -24.14 3.65 40.36
CA ARG A 29 -25.56 3.40 40.74
C ARG A 29 -26.61 4.21 39.98
N SER A 30 -26.21 5.08 39.06
CA SER A 30 -27.11 5.70 38.08
C SER A 30 -26.87 5.02 36.74
N GLY A 31 -27.64 3.95 36.46
CA GLY A 31 -27.52 3.11 35.28
C GLY A 31 -27.87 3.80 33.96
N ASN A 32 -27.03 4.76 33.53
CA ASN A 32 -27.10 5.42 32.23
C ASN A 32 -25.70 5.76 31.69
N VAL A 33 -24.67 4.99 32.05
CA VAL A 33 -23.48 4.90 31.18
C VAL A 33 -23.85 3.91 30.09
N SER A 34 -24.09 4.46 28.90
CA SER A 34 -24.61 3.75 27.76
C SER A 34 -23.83 2.47 27.47
N LEU A 35 -24.48 1.34 27.72
CA LEU A 35 -24.06 -0.01 27.31
C LEU A 35 -23.86 -0.14 25.78
N SER A 36 -24.16 0.91 25.01
CA SER A 36 -23.97 0.96 23.56
C SER A 36 -22.51 0.98 23.13
N LEU A 37 -21.58 1.51 23.95
CA LEU A 37 -20.15 1.53 23.62
C LEU A 37 -19.47 0.19 23.86
N LEU A 38 -19.96 -0.63 24.80
CA LEU A 38 -19.46 -2.00 25.01
C LEU A 38 -20.09 -3.03 24.07
N ARG A 39 -21.31 -2.80 23.57
CA ARG A 39 -21.97 -3.70 22.60
C ARG A 39 -21.33 -3.73 21.21
N ALA A 40 -20.51 -2.74 20.85
CA ALA A 40 -19.72 -2.81 19.62
C ALA A 40 -18.66 -3.93 19.66
N ALA A 41 -18.28 -4.40 20.86
CA ALA A 41 -17.32 -5.49 21.03
C ALA A 41 -17.97 -6.89 21.11
N GLU A 42 -19.30 -6.98 21.17
CA GLU A 42 -20.07 -8.24 21.23
C GLU A 42 -20.82 -8.54 19.92
N ALA A 43 -20.56 -7.79 18.85
CA ALA A 43 -20.94 -8.25 17.53
C ALA A 43 -20.12 -9.52 17.25
N GLY A 44 -20.78 -10.69 17.26
CA GLY A 44 -20.21 -11.91 16.66
C GLY A 44 -19.71 -11.62 15.24
N PRO A 45 -18.88 -12.49 14.65
CA PRO A 45 -18.20 -12.21 13.39
C PRO A 45 -19.20 -11.61 12.41
N SER A 46 -18.95 -10.36 12.03
CA SER A 46 -19.63 -9.70 10.94
C SER A 46 -19.58 -10.66 9.75
N GLU A 47 -20.74 -11.09 9.23
CA GLU A 47 -20.80 -11.96 8.04
C GLU A 47 -20.21 -11.26 6.81
N TRP A 48 -20.06 -9.94 6.86
CA TRP A 48 -19.30 -9.13 5.93
C TRP A 48 -17.80 -9.20 6.23
N PRO A 49 -16.90 -9.37 5.23
CA PRO A 49 -17.15 -9.31 3.78
C PRO A 49 -17.47 -10.66 3.11
N PHE A 50 -17.72 -11.73 3.88
CA PHE A 50 -17.87 -13.10 3.38
C PHE A 50 -19.28 -13.45 2.87
N THR A 51 -20.17 -12.46 2.75
CA THR A 51 -21.54 -12.64 2.30
C THR A 51 -21.74 -11.96 0.95
N ALA A 52 -22.58 -12.57 0.10
CA ALA A 52 -22.89 -12.02 -1.21
C ALA A 52 -23.49 -10.61 -1.10
N LEU A 53 -22.97 -9.67 -1.89
CA LEU A 53 -23.48 -8.30 -1.96
C LEU A 53 -24.90 -8.30 -2.51
N GLN A 54 -25.83 -7.73 -1.74
CA GLN A 54 -27.17 -7.43 -2.23
C GLN A 54 -27.30 -5.94 -2.49
N ARG A 55 -27.98 -5.57 -3.58
CA ARG A 55 -28.24 -4.16 -3.89
C ARG A 55 -29.41 -3.68 -3.03
N PRO A 56 -29.20 -2.82 -2.03
CA PRO A 56 -30.29 -2.33 -1.18
C PRO A 56 -31.21 -1.39 -1.98
N ALA A 57 -32.47 -1.30 -1.55
CA ALA A 57 -33.36 -0.25 -2.00
C ALA A 57 -32.83 1.12 -1.55
N LEU A 58 -33.08 2.16 -2.36
CA LEU A 58 -32.70 3.52 -1.97
C LEU A 58 -33.57 3.98 -0.79
N PRO A 59 -32.97 4.63 0.21
CA PRO A 59 -33.74 5.17 1.33
C PRO A 59 -34.59 6.35 0.87
N GLU A 60 -35.77 6.48 1.47
CA GLU A 60 -36.61 7.66 1.32
C GLU A 60 -36.00 8.83 2.12
N VAL A 61 -35.86 9.97 1.46
CA VAL A 61 -35.26 11.19 2.02
C VAL A 61 -36.11 12.41 1.67
N HIS A 62 -36.06 13.43 2.51
CA HIS A 62 -36.87 14.63 2.33
C HIS A 62 -36.30 15.55 1.25
N ARG A 63 -34.98 15.80 1.25
CA ARG A 63 -34.32 16.72 0.32
C ARG A 63 -33.87 16.08 -0.98
N ARG A 64 -34.83 15.63 -1.79
CA ARG A 64 -34.58 14.94 -3.07
C ARG A 64 -33.82 15.80 -4.10
N ASP A 65 -33.90 17.12 -3.99
CA ASP A 65 -33.18 18.10 -4.84
C ASP A 65 -31.65 18.08 -4.66
N TRP A 66 -31.16 17.60 -3.51
CA TRP A 66 -29.72 17.53 -3.22
C TRP A 66 -29.06 16.28 -3.83
N ILE A 67 -29.84 15.26 -4.17
CA ILE A 67 -29.34 13.97 -4.68
C ILE A 67 -28.88 14.14 -6.13
N ARG A 68 -27.60 13.84 -6.40
CA ARG A 68 -27.03 13.78 -7.75
C ARG A 68 -26.85 12.35 -8.23
N ASN A 69 -26.55 11.44 -7.31
CA ASN A 69 -26.38 10.02 -7.59
C ASN A 69 -27.00 9.16 -6.46
N PRO A 70 -27.21 7.85 -6.68
CA PRO A 70 -27.83 6.98 -5.68
C PRO A 70 -27.14 6.92 -4.31
N LEU A 71 -25.82 7.13 -4.22
CA LEU A 71 -25.08 7.14 -2.95
C LEU A 71 -25.47 8.33 -2.07
N ASP A 72 -25.80 9.47 -2.68
CA ASP A 72 -26.20 10.67 -1.96
C ASP A 72 -27.47 10.43 -1.12
N ALA A 73 -28.37 9.55 -1.58
CA ALA A 73 -29.56 9.17 -0.81
C ALA A 73 -29.19 8.49 0.52
N PHE A 74 -28.18 7.61 0.54
CA PHE A 74 -27.71 6.95 1.76
C PHE A 74 -27.04 7.94 2.71
N VAL A 75 -26.21 8.84 2.18
CA VAL A 75 -25.56 9.89 2.98
C VAL A 75 -26.61 10.84 3.56
N LEU A 76 -27.56 11.30 2.74
CA LEU A 76 -28.61 12.21 3.17
C LEU A 76 -29.54 11.58 4.20
N ALA A 77 -29.93 10.31 4.02
CA ALA A 77 -30.73 9.60 5.01
C ALA A 77 -30.03 9.53 6.38
N ALA A 78 -28.71 9.30 6.40
CA ALA A 78 -27.93 9.32 7.63
C ALA A 78 -27.87 10.72 8.27
N LEU A 79 -27.71 11.77 7.47
CA LEU A 79 -27.71 13.16 7.93
C LEU A 79 -29.08 13.57 8.49
N GLU A 80 -30.18 13.31 7.75
CA GLU A 80 -31.55 13.63 8.16
C GLU A 80 -31.91 12.91 9.47
N LYS A 81 -31.56 11.62 9.60
CA LYS A 81 -31.73 10.86 10.84
C LYS A 81 -30.96 11.46 12.01
N ALA A 82 -29.78 12.03 11.76
CA ALA A 82 -28.97 12.72 12.76
C ALA A 82 -29.41 14.18 13.00
N GLY A 83 -30.42 14.69 12.31
CA GLY A 83 -30.83 16.09 12.37
C GLY A 83 -29.81 17.06 11.76
N LEU A 84 -28.89 16.56 10.93
CA LEU A 84 -27.85 17.33 10.26
C LEU A 84 -28.27 17.71 8.84
N GLN A 85 -27.69 18.79 8.34
CA GLN A 85 -27.88 19.22 6.96
C GLN A 85 -26.55 19.16 6.20
N PRO A 86 -26.55 18.87 4.89
CA PRO A 86 -25.36 18.96 4.08
C PRO A 86 -24.74 20.36 4.13
N ASN A 87 -23.41 20.42 4.19
CA ASN A 87 -22.68 21.68 4.04
C ASN A 87 -22.85 22.24 2.62
N PRO A 88 -22.78 23.58 2.46
CA PRO A 88 -22.73 24.18 1.13
C PRO A 88 -21.47 23.71 0.37
N PRO A 89 -21.49 23.71 -0.98
CA PRO A 89 -20.30 23.47 -1.78
C PRO A 89 -19.16 24.40 -1.36
N ALA A 90 -17.93 23.88 -1.38
CA ALA A 90 -16.75 24.69 -1.14
C ALA A 90 -16.60 25.77 -2.24
N ASP A 91 -15.97 26.90 -1.89
CA ASP A 91 -15.67 27.94 -2.86
C ASP A 91 -14.71 27.42 -3.94
N LYS A 92 -14.72 28.07 -5.12
CA LYS A 92 -13.91 27.66 -6.27
C LYS A 92 -12.42 27.52 -5.96
N LEU A 93 -11.84 28.43 -5.16
CA LEU A 93 -10.42 28.38 -4.87
C LEU A 93 -10.09 27.18 -3.96
N THR A 94 -10.94 26.92 -2.97
CA THR A 94 -10.83 25.73 -2.12
C THR A 94 -10.98 24.44 -2.93
N LEU A 95 -11.97 24.36 -3.83
CA LEU A 95 -12.16 23.21 -4.71
C LEU A 95 -10.95 22.95 -5.59
N LEU A 96 -10.44 23.99 -6.27
CA LEU A 96 -9.26 23.90 -7.12
C LEU A 96 -8.04 23.38 -6.35
N ARG A 97 -7.79 23.91 -5.16
CA ARG A 97 -6.64 23.50 -4.34
C ARG A 97 -6.74 22.03 -3.91
N ARG A 98 -7.91 21.61 -3.44
CA ARG A 98 -8.14 20.22 -3.00
C ARG A 98 -7.99 19.25 -4.16
N VAL A 99 -8.73 19.47 -5.25
CA VAL A 99 -8.75 18.52 -6.37
C VAL A 99 -7.39 18.42 -7.07
N THR A 100 -6.65 19.52 -7.21
CA THR A 100 -5.28 19.46 -7.75
C THR A 100 -4.37 18.65 -6.83
N PHE A 101 -4.40 18.91 -5.52
CA PHE A 101 -3.54 18.20 -4.58
C PHE A 101 -3.91 16.71 -4.47
N ASP A 102 -5.20 16.39 -4.44
CA ASP A 102 -5.68 15.02 -4.35
C ASP A 102 -5.31 14.20 -5.60
N LEU A 103 -5.46 14.78 -6.79
CA LEU A 103 -5.21 14.08 -8.05
C LEU A 103 -3.73 14.04 -8.45
N THR A 104 -2.97 15.11 -8.21
CA THR A 104 -1.58 15.22 -8.71
C THR A 104 -0.53 15.38 -7.61
N GLY A 105 -0.93 15.56 -6.35
CA GLY A 105 0.00 15.85 -5.25
C GLY A 105 0.61 17.25 -5.28
N LEU A 106 0.22 18.09 -6.24
CA LEU A 106 0.80 19.41 -6.48
C LEU A 106 -0.24 20.52 -6.26
N LEU A 107 0.26 21.73 -6.03
CA LEU A 107 -0.58 22.93 -6.03
C LEU A 107 -0.82 23.42 -7.47
N PRO A 108 -1.96 24.05 -7.77
CA PRO A 108 -2.18 24.66 -9.07
C PRO A 108 -1.21 25.83 -9.28
N THR A 109 -0.76 26.03 -10.51
CA THR A 109 0.02 27.23 -10.87
C THR A 109 -0.85 28.49 -10.78
N PRO A 110 -0.24 29.68 -10.63
CA PRO A 110 -1.00 30.94 -10.65
C PRO A 110 -1.84 31.12 -11.93
N ALA A 111 -1.31 30.69 -13.09
CA ALA A 111 -2.03 30.78 -14.36
C ALA A 111 -3.26 29.85 -14.40
N GLU A 112 -3.13 28.60 -13.94
CA GLU A 112 -4.27 27.67 -13.87
C GLU A 112 -5.33 28.14 -12.88
N ARG A 113 -4.91 28.72 -11.75
CA ARG A 113 -5.82 29.35 -10.79
C ARG A 113 -6.62 30.46 -11.44
N ASP A 114 -5.95 31.42 -12.08
CA ASP A 114 -6.61 32.58 -12.66
C ASP A 114 -7.56 32.16 -13.78
N ALA A 115 -7.16 31.19 -14.61
CA ALA A 115 -8.01 30.60 -15.64
C ALA A 115 -9.27 29.94 -15.05
N PHE A 116 -9.13 29.10 -14.02
CA PHE A 116 -10.28 28.39 -13.42
C PHE A 116 -11.23 29.34 -12.66
N LEU A 117 -10.70 30.37 -12.01
CA LEU A 117 -11.52 31.38 -11.34
C LEU A 117 -12.32 32.22 -12.35
N ALA A 118 -11.72 32.52 -13.50
CA ALA A 118 -12.38 33.27 -14.58
C ALA A 118 -13.39 32.44 -15.39
N ASP A 119 -13.25 31.12 -15.44
CA ASP A 119 -14.12 30.23 -16.22
C ASP A 119 -15.55 30.18 -15.64
N ARG A 120 -16.55 30.64 -16.40
CA ARG A 120 -17.97 30.65 -15.98
C ARG A 120 -18.83 29.59 -16.65
N THR A 121 -18.21 28.67 -17.37
CA THR A 121 -18.91 27.55 -17.99
C THR A 121 -19.51 26.63 -16.92
N ALA A 122 -20.63 25.98 -17.26
CA ALA A 122 -21.34 25.11 -16.31
C ALA A 122 -20.54 23.85 -15.97
N ASP A 123 -19.64 23.43 -16.86
CA ASP A 123 -18.78 22.24 -16.80
C ASP A 123 -17.31 22.58 -16.45
N ALA A 124 -17.04 23.79 -15.94
CA ALA A 124 -15.68 24.25 -15.64
C ALA A 124 -14.93 23.32 -14.67
N TYR A 125 -15.66 22.72 -13.71
CA TYR A 125 -15.07 21.81 -12.71
C TYR A 125 -14.73 20.45 -13.30
N GLU A 126 -15.64 19.89 -14.10
CA GLU A 126 -15.46 18.62 -14.80
C GLU A 126 -14.27 18.70 -15.76
N ARG A 127 -14.19 19.77 -16.56
CA ARG A 127 -13.04 20.02 -17.44
C ARG A 127 -11.72 20.19 -16.69
N LEU A 128 -11.76 20.77 -15.49
CA LEU A 128 -10.58 20.84 -14.61
C LEU A 128 -10.16 19.44 -14.18
N VAL A 129 -11.10 18.60 -13.73
CA VAL A 129 -10.84 17.22 -13.32
C VAL A 129 -10.26 16.41 -14.47
N ASP A 130 -10.87 16.46 -15.66
CA ASP A 130 -10.40 15.73 -16.84
C ASP A 130 -8.96 16.11 -17.19
N ARG A 131 -8.64 17.41 -17.15
CA ARG A 131 -7.29 17.90 -17.40
C ARG A 131 -6.28 17.39 -16.36
N LEU A 132 -6.69 17.28 -15.08
CA LEU A 132 -5.84 16.77 -14.01
C LEU A 132 -5.62 15.27 -14.14
N LEU A 133 -6.65 14.50 -14.50
CA LEU A 133 -6.55 13.06 -14.75
C LEU A 133 -5.64 12.75 -15.95
N CYS A 134 -5.66 13.60 -16.98
CA CYS A 134 -4.76 13.49 -18.15
C CYS A 134 -3.32 13.98 -17.88
N SER A 135 -3.02 14.49 -16.69
CA SER A 135 -1.67 14.96 -16.34
C SER A 135 -0.75 13.78 -16.02
N PRO A 136 0.53 13.78 -16.44
CA PRO A 136 1.47 12.71 -16.03
C PRO A 136 1.65 12.62 -14.51
N HIS A 137 1.43 13.74 -13.79
CA HIS A 137 1.49 13.80 -12.33
C HIS A 137 0.36 13.02 -11.64
N PHE A 138 -0.73 12.71 -12.35
CA PHE A 138 -1.79 11.86 -11.82
C PHE A 138 -1.25 10.46 -11.53
N GLY A 139 -0.62 9.83 -12.52
CA GLY A 139 -0.02 8.50 -12.35
C GLY A 139 1.12 8.50 -11.33
N GLU A 140 1.93 9.56 -11.25
CA GLU A 140 2.96 9.70 -10.21
C GLU A 140 2.35 9.70 -8.81
N ARG A 141 1.28 10.47 -8.60
CA ARG A 141 0.59 10.57 -7.32
C ARG A 141 -0.12 9.27 -6.94
N TRP A 142 -0.88 8.69 -7.87
CA TRP A 142 -1.66 7.49 -7.60
C TRP A 142 -0.81 6.23 -7.51
N ALA A 143 0.30 6.16 -8.25
CA ALA A 143 1.27 5.09 -8.10
C ALA A 143 1.86 5.05 -6.68
N GLN A 144 2.08 6.20 -6.03
CA GLN A 144 2.58 6.22 -4.66
C GLN A 144 1.68 5.39 -3.71
N HIS A 145 0.36 5.56 -3.81
CA HIS A 145 -0.58 4.80 -2.99
C HIS A 145 -0.46 3.29 -3.21
N TRP A 146 -0.30 2.86 -4.47
CA TRP A 146 -0.08 1.45 -4.77
C TRP A 146 1.28 0.95 -4.25
N LEU A 147 2.35 1.72 -4.49
CA LEU A 147 3.71 1.39 -4.10
C LEU A 147 3.87 1.28 -2.58
N ASP A 148 3.14 2.09 -1.81
CA ASP A 148 3.06 1.97 -0.36
C ASP A 148 2.39 0.64 0.07
N VAL A 149 1.30 0.24 -0.59
CA VAL A 149 0.57 -1.00 -0.30
C VAL A 149 1.43 -2.24 -0.57
N VAL A 150 2.14 -2.26 -1.68
CA VAL A 150 3.04 -3.38 -2.02
C VAL A 150 4.42 -3.28 -1.36
N ARG A 151 4.64 -2.24 -0.54
CA ARG A 151 5.88 -1.97 0.20
C ARG A 151 7.11 -1.90 -0.71
N PHE A 152 6.96 -1.18 -1.81
CA PHE A 152 8.03 -0.98 -2.78
C PHE A 152 9.25 -0.32 -2.15
N ALA A 153 10.43 -0.89 -2.42
CA ALA A 153 11.72 -0.31 -2.08
C ALA A 153 12.74 -0.60 -3.20
N GLU A 154 13.63 0.36 -3.43
CA GLU A 154 14.77 0.21 -4.36
C GLU A 154 15.99 -0.44 -3.69
N THR A 155 15.83 -0.95 -2.47
CA THR A 155 16.85 -1.70 -1.74
C THR A 155 16.30 -3.00 -1.17
N ASP A 156 17.18 -3.88 -0.70
CA ASP A 156 16.81 -5.17 -0.09
C ASP A 156 15.99 -5.04 1.20
N GLY A 157 15.98 -3.87 1.85
CA GLY A 157 15.17 -3.59 3.04
C GLY A 157 15.63 -4.35 4.29
N PHE A 158 16.80 -4.99 4.25
CA PHE A 158 17.27 -5.86 5.34
C PHE A 158 18.81 -5.88 5.46
N LYS A 159 19.32 -5.87 6.70
CA LYS A 159 20.75 -5.98 7.09
C LYS A 159 21.76 -5.23 6.19
N LEU A 160 22.20 -5.84 5.08
CA LEU A 160 23.13 -5.21 4.13
C LEU A 160 22.47 -4.15 3.24
N ASP A 161 21.16 -4.24 3.06
CA ASP A 161 20.30 -3.28 2.37
C ASP A 161 20.87 -2.83 1.02
N ARG A 162 21.19 -3.79 0.15
CA ARG A 162 21.80 -3.47 -1.15
C ARG A 162 20.78 -2.83 -2.07
N LEU A 163 21.25 -2.00 -2.99
CA LEU A 163 20.42 -1.47 -4.06
C LEU A 163 19.92 -2.60 -4.97
N ARG A 164 18.67 -2.46 -5.42
CA ARG A 164 18.01 -3.28 -6.44
C ARG A 164 18.03 -2.49 -7.76
N PRO A 165 19.02 -2.73 -8.65
CA PRO A 165 19.28 -1.83 -9.77
C PRO A 165 18.12 -1.69 -10.77
N GLU A 166 17.25 -2.69 -10.83
CA GLU A 166 16.12 -2.73 -11.77
C GLU A 166 14.75 -2.48 -11.11
N ALA A 167 14.70 -2.22 -9.80
CA ALA A 167 13.44 -2.03 -9.08
C ALA A 167 12.63 -0.83 -9.59
N TRP A 168 13.30 0.23 -10.04
CA TRP A 168 12.67 1.41 -10.63
C TRP A 168 11.73 1.09 -11.79
N ARG A 169 11.96 -0.01 -12.53
CA ARG A 169 11.09 -0.42 -13.63
C ARG A 169 9.70 -0.77 -13.16
N TYR A 170 9.59 -1.41 -11.99
CA TYR A 170 8.30 -1.72 -11.37
C TYR A 170 7.54 -0.44 -11.01
N ARG A 171 8.21 0.52 -10.35
CA ARG A 171 7.64 1.84 -10.07
C ARG A 171 7.12 2.51 -11.34
N ASP A 172 7.95 2.56 -12.38
CA ASP A 172 7.61 3.24 -13.61
C ASP A 172 6.48 2.52 -14.37
N TYR A 173 6.39 1.18 -14.29
CA TYR A 173 5.25 0.43 -14.79
C TYR A 173 3.95 0.81 -14.07
N VAL A 174 3.97 0.92 -12.74
CA VAL A 174 2.77 1.33 -11.97
C VAL A 174 2.34 2.74 -12.37
N ILE A 175 3.28 3.69 -12.47
CA ILE A 175 3.00 5.06 -12.92
C ILE A 175 2.37 5.07 -14.33
N ARG A 176 2.97 4.33 -15.28
CA ARG A 176 2.43 4.22 -16.64
C ARG A 176 1.04 3.57 -16.66
N SER A 177 0.80 2.58 -15.82
CA SER A 177 -0.49 1.88 -15.75
C SER A 177 -1.62 2.82 -15.36
N PHE A 178 -1.40 3.70 -14.37
CA PHE A 178 -2.38 4.73 -14.00
C PHE A 178 -2.55 5.79 -15.09
N ASN A 179 -1.45 6.31 -15.67
CA ASN A 179 -1.53 7.35 -16.70
C ASN A 179 -2.16 6.86 -18.01
N ASN A 180 -2.02 5.58 -18.34
CA ASN A 180 -2.60 4.98 -19.55
C ASN A 180 -4.01 4.42 -19.31
N ASP A 181 -4.58 4.60 -18.13
CA ASP A 181 -5.89 4.06 -17.73
C ASP A 181 -5.99 2.54 -17.97
N LEU A 182 -4.95 1.79 -17.56
CA LEU A 182 -4.95 0.34 -17.66
C LEU A 182 -6.12 -0.22 -16.82
N PRO A 183 -7.01 -1.06 -17.38
CA PRO A 183 -8.13 -1.61 -16.63
C PRO A 183 -7.66 -2.28 -15.34
N TYR A 184 -8.31 -1.95 -14.23
CA TYR A 184 -7.85 -2.35 -12.90
C TYR A 184 -7.76 -3.87 -12.74
N ASP A 185 -8.69 -4.62 -13.31
CA ASP A 185 -8.66 -6.09 -13.34
C ASP A 185 -7.41 -6.61 -14.08
N ARG A 186 -7.01 -5.96 -15.18
CA ARG A 186 -5.81 -6.32 -15.92
C ARG A 186 -4.54 -5.94 -15.15
N PHE A 187 -4.52 -4.76 -14.55
CA PHE A 187 -3.42 -4.32 -13.68
C PHE A 187 -3.18 -5.32 -12.55
N LEU A 188 -4.22 -5.71 -11.80
CA LEU A 188 -4.09 -6.72 -10.75
C LEU A 188 -3.64 -8.08 -11.29
N SER A 189 -4.20 -8.51 -12.42
CA SER A 189 -3.83 -9.80 -13.02
C SER A 189 -2.36 -9.85 -13.46
N GLN A 190 -1.84 -8.75 -14.02
CA GLN A 190 -0.44 -8.65 -14.40
C GLN A 190 0.51 -8.69 -13.18
N GLN A 191 0.12 -8.10 -12.05
CA GLN A 191 0.89 -8.16 -10.80
C GLN A 191 1.04 -9.59 -10.27
N ILE A 192 -0.03 -10.40 -10.39
CA ILE A 192 -0.10 -11.77 -9.87
C ILE A 192 0.51 -12.80 -10.83
N ALA A 193 0.30 -12.65 -12.14
CA ALA A 193 0.64 -13.68 -13.12
C ALA A 193 0.99 -13.10 -14.50
N GLY A 194 1.56 -11.90 -14.56
CA GLY A 194 1.88 -11.24 -15.84
C GLY A 194 2.83 -12.04 -16.73
N ASP A 195 3.74 -12.82 -16.15
CA ASP A 195 4.66 -13.70 -16.87
C ASP A 195 3.99 -14.93 -17.48
N GLU A 196 2.92 -15.43 -16.87
CA GLU A 196 2.11 -16.52 -17.41
C GLU A 196 1.04 -16.03 -18.39
N LEU A 197 0.38 -14.92 -18.07
CA LEU A 197 -0.73 -14.35 -18.87
C LEU A 197 -0.25 -13.66 -20.13
N GLU A 198 0.93 -13.03 -20.10
CA GLU A 198 1.51 -12.26 -21.20
C GLU A 198 3.04 -12.40 -21.28
N PRO A 199 3.56 -13.60 -21.56
CA PRO A 199 5.01 -13.89 -21.50
C PRO A 199 5.86 -13.07 -22.49
N THR A 200 5.23 -12.48 -23.50
CA THR A 200 5.90 -11.64 -24.51
C THR A 200 5.73 -10.14 -24.26
N ASN A 201 4.95 -9.73 -23.25
CA ASN A 201 4.75 -8.33 -22.92
C ASN A 201 5.75 -7.90 -21.83
N PRO A 202 6.72 -7.02 -22.14
CA PRO A 202 7.69 -6.55 -21.15
C PRO A 202 7.06 -5.90 -19.92
N ASP A 203 5.96 -5.17 -20.07
CA ASP A 203 5.28 -4.52 -18.94
C ASP A 203 4.63 -5.56 -18.02
N ALA A 204 4.05 -6.63 -18.57
CA ALA A 204 3.50 -7.71 -17.75
C ALA A 204 4.59 -8.51 -17.02
N LEU A 205 5.75 -8.71 -17.66
CA LEU A 205 6.92 -9.29 -16.99
C LEU A 205 7.39 -8.39 -15.84
N ILE A 206 7.49 -7.08 -16.06
CA ILE A 206 7.84 -6.10 -15.01
C ILE A 206 6.82 -6.14 -13.87
N ALA A 207 5.52 -6.28 -14.15
CA ALA A 207 4.46 -6.33 -13.15
C ALA A 207 4.63 -7.49 -12.15
N THR A 208 5.12 -8.65 -12.59
CA THR A 208 5.43 -9.77 -11.67
C THR A 208 6.61 -9.48 -10.73
N GLY A 209 7.30 -8.36 -10.94
CA GLY A 209 8.23 -7.77 -9.99
C GLY A 209 7.64 -7.53 -8.60
N PHE A 210 6.32 -7.56 -8.43
CA PHE A 210 5.65 -7.66 -7.12
C PHE A 210 6.28 -8.73 -6.20
N TYR A 211 6.59 -9.91 -6.74
CA TYR A 211 7.20 -11.01 -5.97
C TYR A 211 8.70 -10.82 -5.69
N ARG A 212 9.31 -9.74 -6.19
CA ARG A 212 10.69 -9.33 -5.92
C ARG A 212 10.78 -8.26 -4.83
N LEU A 213 9.64 -7.77 -4.33
CA LEU A 213 9.59 -6.73 -3.30
C LEU A 213 9.87 -7.19 -1.86
N PRO A 214 9.68 -8.46 -1.43
CA PRO A 214 9.97 -8.90 -0.06
C PRO A 214 11.37 -8.51 0.40
N PRO A 215 11.56 -8.11 1.67
CA PRO A 215 12.90 -7.89 2.20
C PRO A 215 13.77 -9.16 2.12
N GLU A 216 15.04 -9.04 1.75
CA GLU A 216 15.90 -10.20 1.51
C GLU A 216 17.27 -10.07 2.21
N GLU A 217 17.67 -11.11 2.95
CA GLU A 217 19.02 -11.22 3.51
C GLU A 217 20.00 -11.82 2.49
N THR A 218 20.49 -11.00 1.56
CA THR A 218 21.34 -11.46 0.44
C THR A 218 22.70 -12.04 0.85
N ASN A 219 23.11 -11.92 2.13
CA ASN A 219 24.33 -12.51 2.68
C ASN A 219 24.08 -13.57 3.77
N GLY A 220 22.83 -13.98 3.99
CA GLY A 220 22.50 -14.94 5.03
C GLY A 220 22.92 -16.36 4.63
N SER A 221 23.42 -17.12 5.61
CA SER A 221 23.87 -18.51 5.39
C SER A 221 22.74 -19.53 5.48
N ASN A 222 21.59 -19.15 6.03
CA ASN A 222 20.42 -20.03 6.19
C ASN A 222 19.39 -19.81 5.08
N TYR A 223 19.66 -20.37 3.89
CA TYR A 223 18.81 -20.23 2.72
C TYR A 223 17.37 -20.75 2.92
N ARG A 224 17.17 -21.75 3.79
CA ARG A 224 15.83 -22.27 4.09
C ARG A 224 14.98 -21.25 4.85
N MET A 225 15.58 -20.58 5.82
CA MET A 225 14.93 -19.51 6.58
C MET A 225 14.63 -18.33 5.68
N ILE A 226 15.60 -17.86 4.88
CA ILE A 226 15.39 -16.77 3.91
C ILE A 226 14.23 -17.10 2.97
N ARG A 227 14.19 -18.32 2.44
CA ARG A 227 13.10 -18.75 1.55
C ARG A 227 11.75 -18.74 2.27
N GLN A 228 11.69 -19.19 3.52
CA GLN A 228 10.46 -19.17 4.31
C GLN A 228 10.02 -17.74 4.61
N ASP A 229 10.94 -16.84 4.98
CA ASP A 229 10.64 -15.43 5.25
C ASP A 229 10.04 -14.75 4.00
N ILE A 230 10.60 -15.02 2.81
CA ILE A 230 10.04 -14.54 1.54
C ILE A 230 8.63 -15.09 1.28
N LEU A 231 8.39 -16.38 1.53
CA LEU A 231 7.08 -16.99 1.33
C LEU A 231 6.03 -16.45 2.29
N ASP A 232 6.39 -16.29 3.55
CA ASP A 232 5.57 -15.67 4.59
C ASP A 232 5.20 -14.23 4.18
N ASP A 233 6.19 -13.46 3.75
CA ASP A 233 6.01 -12.07 3.34
C ASP A 233 5.10 -11.93 2.11
N ILE A 234 5.33 -12.71 1.05
CA ILE A 234 4.47 -12.72 -0.15
C ILE A 234 3.03 -13.09 0.21
N THR A 235 2.85 -14.11 1.07
CA THR A 235 1.52 -14.58 1.48
C THR A 235 0.76 -13.49 2.23
N ASP A 236 1.44 -12.81 3.15
CA ASP A 236 0.88 -11.74 3.96
C ASP A 236 0.47 -10.53 3.11
N VAL A 237 1.38 -10.05 2.24
CA VAL A 237 1.10 -8.90 1.37
C VAL A 237 0.02 -9.23 0.36
N PHE A 238 0.03 -10.44 -0.19
CA PHE A 238 -1.02 -10.85 -1.10
C PHE A 238 -2.40 -10.77 -0.44
N GLY A 239 -2.50 -11.29 0.80
CA GLY A 239 -3.71 -11.22 1.60
C GLY A 239 -4.20 -9.79 1.83
N THR A 240 -3.31 -8.89 2.26
CA THR A 240 -3.70 -7.50 2.54
C THR A 240 -3.97 -6.68 1.28
N THR A 241 -3.19 -6.90 0.22
CA THR A 241 -3.25 -6.10 -1.02
C THR A 241 -4.42 -6.50 -1.91
N PHE A 242 -4.60 -7.81 -2.16
CA PHE A 242 -5.57 -8.29 -3.15
C PHE A 242 -6.87 -8.78 -2.53
N LEU A 243 -6.82 -9.29 -1.28
CA LEU A 243 -8.00 -9.79 -0.60
C LEU A 243 -8.56 -8.81 0.44
N GLY A 244 -7.78 -7.80 0.85
CA GLY A 244 -8.15 -6.91 1.95
C GLY A 244 -8.23 -7.61 3.30
N LEU A 245 -7.53 -8.73 3.47
CA LEU A 245 -7.60 -9.61 4.65
C LEU A 245 -6.23 -9.74 5.33
N THR A 246 -6.20 -9.69 6.65
CA THR A 246 -4.98 -9.82 7.45
C THR A 246 -4.57 -11.29 7.65
N PHE A 247 -4.23 -11.97 6.55
CA PHE A 247 -3.81 -13.38 6.57
C PHE A 247 -2.63 -13.66 7.51
N SER A 248 -1.76 -12.68 7.73
CA SER A 248 -0.59 -12.81 8.62
C SER A 248 -0.93 -13.31 10.03
N CYS A 249 -2.08 -12.92 10.59
CA CYS A 249 -2.51 -13.41 11.89
C CYS A 249 -2.81 -14.91 11.89
N ALA A 250 -3.22 -15.47 10.74
CA ALA A 250 -3.49 -16.90 10.58
C ALA A 250 -2.21 -17.76 10.49
N ARG A 251 -1.02 -17.15 10.42
CA ARG A 251 0.26 -17.88 10.29
C ARG A 251 0.50 -18.84 11.45
N CYS A 252 0.28 -18.37 12.68
CA CYS A 252 0.64 -19.11 13.90
C CYS A 252 -0.56 -19.81 14.58
N HIS A 253 -1.79 -19.34 14.33
CA HIS A 253 -3.03 -19.85 14.90
C HIS A 253 -4.21 -19.44 14.00
N ASP A 254 -5.41 -19.96 14.20
CA ASP A 254 -6.60 -19.49 13.46
C ASP A 254 -6.85 -17.99 13.71
N HIS A 255 -7.27 -17.25 12.68
CA HIS A 255 -7.43 -15.80 12.76
C HIS A 255 -8.40 -15.39 13.89
N LYS A 256 -8.04 -14.36 14.65
CA LYS A 256 -8.76 -13.98 15.88
C LYS A 256 -10.22 -13.56 15.64
N PHE A 257 -10.49 -12.91 14.50
CA PHE A 257 -11.78 -12.27 14.21
C PHE A 257 -12.41 -12.74 12.90
N ASP A 258 -11.63 -13.31 12.01
CA ASP A 258 -12.06 -13.66 10.65
C ASP A 258 -12.14 -15.19 10.55
N PRO A 259 -13.01 -15.75 9.72
CA PRO A 259 -13.15 -17.20 9.53
C PRO A 259 -12.01 -17.77 8.67
N LEU A 260 -10.76 -17.43 8.99
CA LEU A 260 -9.55 -17.91 8.32
C LEU A 260 -8.81 -18.85 9.27
N THR A 261 -8.63 -20.10 8.86
CA THR A 261 -7.85 -21.06 9.66
C THR A 261 -6.36 -20.94 9.36
N GLN A 262 -5.52 -21.42 10.27
CA GLN A 262 -4.09 -21.58 10.00
C GLN A 262 -3.85 -22.47 8.79
N LYS A 263 -4.71 -23.46 8.57
CA LYS A 263 -4.62 -24.31 7.38
C LYS A 263 -4.84 -23.49 6.10
N ASP A 264 -5.74 -22.52 6.09
CA ASP A 264 -5.98 -21.66 4.93
C ASP A 264 -4.76 -20.77 4.63
N TYR A 265 -4.05 -20.30 5.66
CA TYR A 265 -2.77 -19.59 5.49
C TYR A 265 -1.77 -20.43 4.69
N PHE A 266 -1.50 -21.66 5.14
CA PHE A 266 -0.52 -22.52 4.46
C PHE A 266 -1.03 -23.04 3.11
N ARG A 267 -2.34 -23.14 2.90
CA ARG A 267 -2.92 -23.42 1.57
C ARG A 267 -2.67 -22.28 0.59
N LEU A 268 -2.78 -21.03 1.04
CA LEU A 268 -2.46 -19.87 0.23
C LEU A 268 -0.95 -19.82 -0.06
N GLN A 269 -0.10 -19.99 0.96
CA GLN A 269 1.35 -20.03 0.79
C GLN A 269 1.82 -21.13 -0.19
N ALA A 270 1.11 -22.26 -0.24
CA ALA A 270 1.42 -23.35 -1.17
C ALA A 270 1.41 -22.92 -2.65
N PHE A 271 0.57 -21.94 -3.04
CA PHE A 271 0.57 -21.39 -4.40
C PHE A 271 1.88 -20.66 -4.75
N PHE A 272 2.55 -20.07 -3.76
CA PHE A 272 3.79 -19.30 -3.95
C PHE A 272 5.07 -20.13 -3.75
N THR A 273 4.92 -21.36 -3.22
CA THR A 273 6.03 -22.30 -3.03
C THR A 273 6.84 -22.58 -4.31
N PRO A 274 6.25 -22.73 -5.51
CA PRO A 274 7.00 -22.96 -6.75
C PRO A 274 7.63 -21.70 -7.37
N LEU A 275 7.43 -20.50 -6.78
CA LEU A 275 8.04 -19.27 -7.31
C LEU A 275 9.56 -19.40 -7.42
N MET A 276 10.09 -19.04 -8.58
CA MET A 276 11.51 -18.97 -8.86
C MET A 276 11.87 -17.58 -9.37
N GLN A 277 12.85 -16.94 -8.74
CA GLN A 277 13.39 -15.69 -9.27
C GLN A 277 14.16 -15.97 -10.57
N ARG A 278 13.84 -15.23 -11.62
CA ARG A 278 14.51 -15.28 -12.92
C ARG A 278 14.73 -13.87 -13.43
N ASP A 279 15.89 -13.63 -14.02
CA ASP A 279 16.18 -12.38 -14.71
C ASP A 279 15.85 -12.52 -16.19
N TRP A 280 15.01 -11.62 -16.70
CA TRP A 280 14.54 -11.62 -18.07
C TRP A 280 15.17 -10.47 -18.85
N PRO A 281 15.72 -10.71 -20.06
CA PRO A 281 16.20 -9.63 -20.90
C PRO A 281 14.99 -8.85 -21.47
N LEU A 282 14.82 -7.60 -21.05
CA LEU A 282 13.76 -6.72 -21.52
C LEU A 282 14.15 -5.93 -22.79
N ALA A 283 15.42 -5.98 -23.19
CA ALA A 283 15.91 -5.28 -24.37
C ALA A 283 15.28 -5.85 -25.66
N PRO A 284 15.09 -5.05 -26.72
CA PRO A 284 14.62 -5.55 -28.02
C PRO A 284 15.48 -6.70 -28.55
N ALA A 285 14.87 -7.61 -29.33
CA ALA A 285 15.56 -8.80 -29.83
C ALA A 285 16.84 -8.50 -30.63
N GLU A 286 16.86 -7.39 -31.37
CA GLU A 286 18.03 -6.90 -32.09
C GLU A 286 19.18 -6.53 -31.15
N GLU A 287 18.90 -5.78 -30.08
CA GLU A 287 19.91 -5.40 -29.09
C GLU A 287 20.43 -6.63 -28.34
N GLN A 288 19.55 -7.58 -28.01
CA GLN A 288 19.97 -8.86 -27.43
C GLN A 288 20.88 -9.64 -28.39
N ALA A 289 20.59 -9.66 -29.68
CA ALA A 289 21.42 -10.32 -30.68
C ALA A 289 22.79 -9.64 -30.81
N ALA A 290 22.82 -8.31 -30.86
CA ALA A 290 24.06 -7.53 -30.87
C ALA A 290 24.88 -7.75 -29.59
N TYR A 291 24.24 -7.81 -28.43
CA TYR A 291 24.88 -8.16 -27.17
C TYR A 291 25.50 -9.56 -27.21
N ARG A 292 24.75 -10.59 -27.67
CA ARG A 292 25.26 -11.97 -27.80
C ARG A 292 26.47 -12.07 -28.72
N GLN A 293 26.48 -11.32 -29.83
CA GLN A 293 27.63 -11.27 -30.74
C GLN A 293 28.87 -10.65 -30.06
N ARG A 294 28.71 -9.50 -29.39
CA ARG A 294 29.79 -8.86 -28.64
C ARG A 294 30.30 -9.74 -27.51
N LEU A 295 29.41 -10.39 -26.78
CA LEU A 295 29.75 -11.32 -25.71
C LEU A 295 30.55 -12.50 -26.25
N ALA A 296 30.10 -13.14 -27.35
CA ALA A 296 30.83 -14.25 -27.97
C ALA A 296 32.24 -13.83 -28.42
N GLN A 297 32.39 -12.62 -28.99
CA GLN A 297 33.69 -12.09 -29.36
C GLN A 297 34.58 -11.86 -28.13
N TRP A 298 34.06 -11.22 -27.08
CA TRP A 298 34.77 -11.01 -25.82
C TRP A 298 35.17 -12.34 -25.18
N GLU A 299 34.27 -13.31 -25.14
CA GLU A 299 34.53 -14.63 -24.58
C GLU A 299 35.66 -15.35 -25.33
N GLN A 300 35.67 -15.25 -26.65
CA GLN A 300 36.70 -15.84 -27.48
C GLN A 300 38.05 -15.16 -27.27
N THR A 301 38.11 -13.82 -27.28
CA THR A 301 39.37 -13.08 -27.13
C THR A 301 39.95 -13.17 -25.72
N THR A 302 39.10 -13.30 -24.70
CA THR A 302 39.52 -13.42 -23.30
C THR A 302 39.68 -14.86 -22.82
N LYS A 303 39.39 -15.88 -23.64
CA LYS A 303 39.39 -17.29 -23.24
C LYS A 303 40.68 -17.72 -22.54
N ALA A 304 41.84 -17.36 -23.11
CA ALA A 304 43.15 -17.72 -22.55
C ALA A 304 43.40 -17.04 -21.20
N TRP A 305 43.07 -15.74 -21.09
CA TRP A 305 43.20 -14.98 -19.85
C TRP A 305 42.28 -15.51 -18.74
N ARG A 306 41.02 -15.79 -19.08
CA ARG A 306 40.06 -16.39 -18.13
C ARG A 306 40.54 -17.74 -17.63
N ALA A 307 41.07 -18.60 -18.51
CA ALA A 307 41.65 -19.88 -18.11
C ALA A 307 42.85 -19.73 -17.17
N GLN A 308 43.72 -18.73 -17.38
CA GLN A 308 44.82 -18.43 -16.46
C GLN A 308 44.30 -17.95 -15.09
N CYS A 309 43.36 -17.02 -15.08
CA CYS A 309 42.72 -16.56 -13.83
C CYS A 309 42.06 -17.71 -13.08
N ASP A 310 41.32 -18.57 -13.78
CA ASP A 310 40.67 -19.74 -13.18
C ASP A 310 41.70 -20.72 -12.62
N ALA A 311 42.82 -20.95 -13.29
CA ALA A 311 43.90 -21.80 -12.78
C ALA A 311 44.53 -21.24 -11.49
N MET A 312 44.80 -19.93 -11.44
CA MET A 312 45.31 -19.27 -10.24
C MET A 312 44.32 -19.34 -9.07
N LEU A 313 43.02 -19.15 -9.34
CA LEU A 313 41.98 -19.20 -8.32
C LEU A 313 41.64 -20.63 -7.88
N ALA A 314 41.86 -21.64 -8.73
CA ALA A 314 41.54 -23.04 -8.44
C ALA A 314 42.36 -23.62 -7.28
N GLU A 315 43.57 -23.11 -7.03
CA GLU A 315 44.38 -23.50 -5.88
C GLU A 315 43.77 -22.97 -4.58
N HIS A 316 43.35 -21.70 -4.58
CA HIS A 316 42.71 -21.07 -3.42
C HIS A 316 41.31 -21.61 -3.12
N ARG A 317 40.52 -21.94 -4.15
CA ARG A 317 39.16 -22.51 -3.99
C ARG A 317 39.14 -23.92 -3.40
N ARG A 318 40.24 -24.69 -3.51
CA ARG A 318 40.36 -26.02 -2.91
C ARG A 318 40.74 -25.99 -1.42
N ALA A 319 41.21 -24.84 -0.93
CA ALA A 319 41.65 -24.67 0.45
C ALA A 319 40.53 -24.18 1.39
N ILE A 320 39.32 -23.99 0.87
CA ILE A 320 38.09 -23.61 1.58
C ILE A 320 37.13 -24.80 1.51
#